data_AF-A0A953B9W2-F1
#
_entry.id   AF-A0A953B9W2-F1
#
_cell.length_a   1.000
_cell.length_b   1.000
_cell.length_c   1.000
_cell.angle_alpha   90.00
_cell.angle_beta   90.00
_cell.angle_gamma   90.00
#
_symmetry.space_group_name_H-M   'P 1'
#
loop_
_entity.id
_entity.type
_entity.pdbx_description
1 polymer ?
#
loop_
_entity_poly.entity_id
_entity_poly.type
_entity_poly.pdbx_seq_one_letter_code
_entity_poly.pdbx_strand_id
1 'polypeptide(L)' 'MIDRTHSLPVARSIAYYEPRPVSETTLMLMRRIDELQLLYPFAGTRMLRDLLRQEGHAIGRQQVATLMRRM' A
#
# COMPACT_ATOMS: atom_id res chain seq x y z
N MET A 1 -15.56 4.19 -38.63
CA MET A 1 -16.76 4.30 -37.78
C MET A 1 -16.76 3.08 -36.88
N ILE A 2 -16.39 3.26 -35.61
CA ILE A 2 -16.27 2.16 -34.65
C ILE A 2 -17.70 1.84 -34.18
N ASP A 3 -18.15 0.62 -34.45
CA ASP A 3 -19.49 0.16 -34.07
C ASP A 3 -19.63 0.12 -32.55
N ARG A 4 -20.80 0.53 -32.05
CA ARG A 4 -21.12 0.75 -30.64
C ARG A 4 -21.42 -0.53 -29.86
N THR A 5 -21.21 -1.72 -30.44
CA THR A 5 -21.34 -3.00 -29.73
C THR A 5 -19.98 -3.46 -29.19
N HIS A 6 -19.71 -3.05 -27.96
CA HIS A 6 -18.45 -3.11 -27.22
C HIS A 6 -17.83 -4.51 -27.11
N SER A 7 -16.54 -4.63 -27.43
CA SER A 7 -15.69 -5.75 -26.99
C SER A 7 -14.25 -5.25 -26.91
N LEU A 8 -13.84 -4.77 -25.73
CA LEU A 8 -12.44 -4.43 -25.46
C LEU A 8 -11.59 -5.69 -25.71
N PRO A 9 -10.52 -5.62 -26.53
CA PRO A 9 -9.65 -6.76 -26.80
C PRO A 9 -8.68 -6.93 -25.64
N VAL A 10 -9.18 -7.27 -24.46
CA VAL A 10 -8.33 -7.73 -23.36
C VAL A 10 -8.06 -9.21 -23.64
N ALA A 11 -6.82 -9.54 -23.99
CA ALA A 11 -6.43 -10.95 -24.14
C ALA A 11 -6.77 -11.71 -22.85
N ARG A 12 -7.47 -12.85 -22.96
CA ARG A 12 -7.89 -13.68 -21.79
C ARG A 12 -6.73 -14.03 -20.84
N SER A 13 -5.49 -13.98 -21.32
CA SER A 13 -4.28 -14.22 -20.52
C SER A 13 -3.97 -13.15 -19.48
N ILE A 14 -4.50 -11.93 -19.63
CA ILE A 14 -4.24 -10.79 -18.73
C ILE A 14 -5.30 -10.72 -17.61
N ALA A 15 -6.36 -11.51 -17.70
CA ALA A 15 -7.55 -11.42 -16.85
C ALA A 15 -7.46 -12.18 -15.50
N TYR A 16 -6.26 -12.52 -15.01
CA TYR A 16 -6.10 -13.39 -13.84
C TYR A 16 -5.60 -12.71 -12.57
N TYR A 17 -5.35 -11.39 -12.57
CA TYR A 17 -4.97 -10.73 -11.33
C TYR A 17 -6.19 -10.24 -10.56
N GLU A 18 -6.66 -11.08 -9.65
CA GLU A 18 -7.60 -10.67 -8.62
C GLU A 18 -6.82 -9.98 -7.49
N PRO A 19 -7.13 -8.72 -7.14
CA PRO A 19 -6.41 -7.98 -6.11
C PRO A 19 -6.56 -8.70 -4.77
N ARG A 20 -5.45 -9.28 -4.28
CA ARG A 20 -5.44 -10.00 -3.01
C ARG A 20 -5.83 -9.06 -1.86
N PRO A 21 -6.80 -9.44 -1.01
CA PRO A 21 -7.21 -8.61 0.11
C PRO A 21 -6.02 -8.37 1.04
N VAL A 22 -5.82 -7.11 1.42
CA VAL A 22 -4.78 -6.70 2.36
C VAL A 22 -5.24 -7.12 3.75
N SER A 23 -4.37 -7.79 4.52
CA SER A 23 -4.67 -8.19 5.90
C SER A 23 -5.06 -6.98 6.75
N GLU A 24 -6.04 -7.12 7.64
CA GLU A 24 -6.50 -6.04 8.53
C GLU A 24 -5.34 -5.43 9.34
N THR A 25 -4.40 -6.26 9.78
CA THR A 25 -3.18 -5.82 10.47
C THR A 25 -2.31 -4.90 9.62
N THR A 26 -2.22 -5.18 8.32
CA THR A 26 -1.48 -4.36 7.35
C THR A 26 -2.22 -3.06 7.07
N LEU A 27 -3.56 -3.10 7.06
CA LEU A 27 -4.44 -1.96 6.84
C LEU A 27 -4.40 -0.97 8.02
N MET A 28 -4.41 -1.47 9.26
CA MET A 28 -4.15 -0.64 10.46
C MET A 28 -2.78 0.01 10.38
N LEU A 29 -1.77 -0.76 9.96
CA LEU A 29 -0.41 -0.28 9.82
C LEU A 29 -0.28 0.85 8.79
N MET A 30 -0.92 0.68 7.64
CA MET A 30 -1.01 1.70 6.60
C MET A 30 -1.62 2.99 7.16
N ARG A 31 -2.77 2.89 7.86
CA ARG A 31 -3.40 4.07 8.48
C ARG A 31 -2.49 4.77 9.49
N ARG A 32 -1.76 3.99 10.31
CA ARG A 32 -0.85 4.57 11.29
C ARG A 32 0.34 5.28 10.64
N ILE A 33 0.87 4.71 9.57
CA ILE A 33 1.93 5.34 8.78
C ILE A 33 1.44 6.67 8.18
N ASP A 34 0.22 6.71 7.62
CA ASP A 34 -0.37 7.95 7.10
C ASP A 34 -0.53 9.03 8.17
N GLU A 35 -1.03 8.67 9.36
CA GLU A 35 -1.14 9.60 10.49
C GLU A 35 0.23 10.17 10.89
N LEU A 36 1.26 9.33 10.96
CA LEU A 36 2.61 9.77 11.27
C LEU A 36 3.20 10.64 10.15
N GLN A 37 2.87 10.38 8.89
CA GLN A 37 3.31 11.19 7.76
C GLN A 37 2.64 12.56 7.75
N LEU A 38 1.37 12.65 8.15
CA LEU A 38 0.65 13.91 8.33
C LEU A 38 1.25 14.74 9.47
N LEU A 39 1.61 14.10 10.58
CA LEU A 39 2.25 14.76 11.72
C LEU A 39 3.70 15.17 11.41
N TYR A 40 4.41 14.33 10.66
CA TYR A 40 5.83 14.49 10.35
C TYR A 40 6.08 14.31 8.85
N PRO A 41 5.79 15.33 8.01
CA PRO A 41 5.95 15.22 6.55
C PRO A 41 7.41 15.00 6.11
N PHE A 42 8.38 15.24 7.02
CA PHE A 42 9.81 15.02 6.81
C PHE A 42 10.28 13.64 7.31
N ALA A 43 9.44 12.85 7.98
CA ALA A 43 9.83 11.55 8.51
C ALA A 43 9.97 10.53 7.38
N GLY A 44 11.22 10.21 7.02
CA GLY A 44 11.48 9.11 6.11
C GLY A 44 11.24 7.74 6.76
N THR A 45 11.36 6.68 5.96
CA THR A 45 11.14 5.27 6.38
C THR A 45 11.91 4.87 7.64
N ARG A 46 13.09 5.46 7.88
CA ARG A 46 13.92 5.17 9.07
C ARG A 46 13.29 5.74 10.35
N MET A 47 12.79 6.98 10.29
CA MET A 47 12.10 7.62 11.42
C MET A 47 10.74 6.97 11.68
N LEU A 48 9.96 6.69 10.62
CA LEU A 48 8.67 6.01 10.76
C LEU A 48 8.81 4.62 11.40
N ARG A 49 9.84 3.85 11.01
CA ARG A 49 10.16 2.57 11.65
C ARG A 49 10.40 2.73 13.15
N ASP A 50 11.18 3.74 13.54
CA ASP A 50 11.55 3.94 14.94
C ASP A 50 10.34 4.40 15.78
N LEU A 51 9.47 5.25 15.21
CA LEU A 51 8.19 5.66 15.81
C LEU A 51 7.23 4.46 15.98
N LEU A 52 7.04 3.67 14.93
CA LEU A 52 6.21 2.46 14.99
C LEU A 52 6.75 1.44 16.00
N ARG A 53 8.08 1.36 16.13
CA ARG A 53 8.73 0.49 17.12
C ARG A 53 8.53 0.99 18.54
N GLN A 54 8.51 2.31 18.77
CA GLN A 54 8.14 2.90 20.06
C GLN A 54 6.68 2.63 20.42
N GLU A 55 5.80 2.56 19.43
CA GLU A 55 4.39 2.17 19.61
C GLU A 55 4.19 0.65 19.82
N GLY A 56 5.27 -0.14 19.86
CA GLY A 56 5.20 -1.59 20.09
C GLY A 56 4.99 -2.42 18.81
N HIS A 57 4.98 -1.80 17.63
CA HIS A 57 4.85 -2.53 16.38
C HIS A 57 6.24 -2.99 15.88
N ALA A 58 6.46 -4.30 15.90
CA ALA A 58 7.71 -4.91 15.41
C ALA A 58 7.72 -5.00 13.86
N ILE A 59 8.08 -3.91 13.19
CA ILE A 59 8.06 -3.81 11.72
C ILE A 59 9.45 -3.52 11.16
N GLY A 60 9.80 -4.18 10.05
CA GLY A 60 11.06 -3.96 9.36
C GLY A 60 11.06 -2.71 8.47
N ARG A 61 12.25 -2.14 8.22
CA ARG A 61 12.43 -1.02 7.28
C ARG A 61 11.82 -1.32 5.90
N GLN A 62 12.02 -2.54 5.40
CA GLN A 62 11.55 -2.92 4.07
C GLN A 62 10.02 -2.96 4.01
N GLN A 63 9.36 -3.45 5.07
CA GLN A 63 7.91 -3.43 5.17
C GLN A 63 7.37 -2.00 5.14
N VAL A 64 7.93 -1.09 5.96
CA VAL A 64 7.51 0.33 5.92
C VAL A 64 7.70 0.94 4.53
N ALA A 65 8.82 0.68 3.86
CA ALA A 65 9.08 1.17 2.50
C ALA A 65 8.09 0.59 1.47
N THR A 66 7.77 -0.70 1.57
CA THR A 66 6.80 -1.36 0.69
C THR A 66 5.39 -0.83 0.93
N LEU A 67 5.00 -0.56 2.17
CA LEU A 67 3.71 0.03 2.49
C LEU A 67 3.61 1.46 1.95
N MET A 68 4.62 2.31 2.19
CA MET A 68 4.65 3.67 1.61
C MET A 68 4.66 3.71 0.09
N ARG A 69 5.20 2.69 -0.59
CA ARG A 69 5.14 2.60 -2.07
C ARG A 69 3.78 2.16 -2.60
N ARG A 70 2.96 1.56 -1.75
CA ARG A 70 1.66 0.98 -2.12
C ARG A 70 0.50 1.92 -1.80
N MET A 71 0.74 2.92 -0.96
CA MET A 71 -0.13 4.06 -0.67
C MET A 71 0.18 5.18 -1.67
#